data_AF-A0A318EH70-F1
#
_entry.id   AF-A0A318EH70-F1
#
_cell.length_a   1.000
_cell.length_b   1.000
_cell.length_c   1.000
_cell.angle_alpha   90.00
_cell.angle_beta   90.00
_cell.angle_gamma   90.00
#
_symmetry.space_group_name_H-M   'P 1'
#
loop_
_entity.id
_entity.type
_entity.pdbx_description
1 polymer ?
#
loop_
_entity_poly.entity_id
_entity_poly.type
_entity_poly.pdbx_seq_one_letter_code
_entity_poly.pdbx_strand_id
1 'polypeptide(L)'
;MSGRPTVKNTRLPDFLIIGAQKSASTFVQTVLREHPDVYMPKDETRFFEDPEFGEGDSDALRALFRGCHERRLGIKRPDYLGRPEVPARIRRIIPDAQLVVVLRNPIDRLLSAYYFYVKLGFLPVADINVALARLLDGEAYGGPKARELLEYGNYATHLERYRALFPAHQMLVLLQEEIQATPNDAVRRLCSFLRLEHSSLGPLPELANAGVYSLSRLRLLTLRNRFLYAYDAGSGKLIEKRRYPHRWLPAAAITALDRYVLRGLLGNDKPELRGDIRARLESYYEQEIQRTSELIGVDLGKWQVSR
;
A
#
# COMPACT_ATOMS: atom_id res chain seq x y z
N MET A 1 -43.64 -19.67 -15.56
CA MET A 1 -42.62 -19.07 -16.44
C MET A 1 -42.44 -17.61 -16.08
N SER A 2 -41.26 -17.23 -15.58
CA SER A 2 -40.69 -15.88 -15.65
C SER A 2 -39.27 -15.98 -15.06
N GLY A 3 -38.37 -16.56 -15.84
CA GLY A 3 -36.96 -16.55 -15.52
C GLY A 3 -36.44 -15.14 -15.75
N ARG A 4 -36.20 -14.38 -14.68
CA ARG A 4 -35.37 -13.18 -14.78
C ARG A 4 -33.99 -13.63 -15.28
N PRO A 5 -33.42 -13.03 -16.33
CA PRO A 5 -32.07 -13.35 -16.75
C PRO A 5 -31.13 -12.87 -15.65
N THR A 6 -30.70 -13.78 -14.78
CA THR A 6 -29.55 -13.54 -13.91
C THR A 6 -28.35 -13.45 -14.84
N VAL A 7 -27.95 -12.23 -15.17
CA VAL A 7 -26.69 -12.01 -15.87
C VAL A 7 -25.58 -12.48 -14.92
N LYS A 8 -25.18 -13.74 -15.07
CA LYS A 8 -23.94 -14.31 -14.52
C LYS A 8 -22.77 -13.62 -15.22
N ASN A 9 -22.53 -12.33 -14.95
CA ASN A 9 -21.25 -11.75 -15.33
C ASN A 9 -20.26 -12.02 -14.20
N THR A 10 -19.38 -12.97 -14.48
CA THR A 10 -18.49 -13.68 -13.56
C THR A 10 -17.04 -13.29 -13.86
N ARG A 11 -16.75 -12.01 -14.11
CA ARG A 11 -15.39 -11.60 -14.52
C ARG A 11 -14.43 -11.53 -13.33
N LEU A 12 -13.16 -11.82 -13.61
CA LEU A 12 -12.04 -11.69 -12.69
C LEU A 12 -11.24 -10.43 -13.04
N PRO A 13 -10.42 -9.90 -12.11
CA PRO A 13 -9.61 -8.73 -12.39
C PRO A 13 -8.54 -9.06 -13.44
N ASP A 14 -8.39 -8.16 -14.39
CA ASP A 14 -7.40 -8.18 -15.45
C ASP A 14 -6.02 -7.70 -14.99
N PHE A 15 -5.98 -6.91 -13.91
CA PHE A 15 -4.74 -6.38 -13.35
C PHE A 15 -4.81 -6.18 -11.84
N LEU A 16 -3.64 -6.06 -11.22
CA LEU A 16 -3.48 -5.84 -9.79
C LEU A 16 -2.43 -4.76 -9.54
N ILE A 17 -2.74 -3.82 -8.65
CA ILE A 17 -1.72 -2.97 -8.03
C ILE A 17 -1.25 -3.70 -6.76
N ILE A 18 -0.14 -4.42 -6.86
CA ILE A 18 0.33 -5.35 -5.81
C ILE A 18 1.26 -4.72 -4.78
N GLY A 19 1.79 -3.53 -5.05
CA GLY A 19 2.77 -2.93 -4.15
C GLY A 19 3.44 -1.71 -4.71
N ALA A 20 4.40 -1.15 -3.98
CA ALA A 20 4.67 -1.43 -2.57
C ALA A 20 3.78 -0.55 -1.66
N GLN A 21 3.56 -0.97 -0.41
CA GLN A 21 2.90 -0.10 0.56
C GLN A 21 3.69 1.20 0.74
N LYS A 22 2.98 2.32 0.88
CA LYS A 22 3.55 3.66 1.11
C LYS A 22 4.39 4.23 -0.04
N SER A 23 4.21 3.69 -1.24
CA SER A 23 4.91 4.10 -2.46
C SER A 23 3.95 4.64 -3.53
N ALA A 24 2.97 5.48 -3.17
CA ALA A 24 2.02 6.08 -4.13
C ALA A 24 1.04 5.14 -4.87
N SER A 25 0.82 3.91 -4.41
CA SER A 25 -0.18 3.00 -5.01
C SER A 25 -1.63 3.54 -4.99
N THR A 26 -1.96 4.41 -4.03
CA THR A 26 -3.26 5.10 -3.99
C THR A 26 -3.40 6.12 -5.12
N PHE A 27 -2.32 6.83 -5.49
CA PHE A 27 -2.36 7.74 -6.65
C PHE A 27 -2.65 6.95 -7.93
N VAL A 28 -1.96 5.83 -8.14
CA VAL A 28 -2.20 4.94 -9.28
C VAL A 28 -3.65 4.45 -9.31
N GLN A 29 -4.22 4.05 -8.17
CA GLN A 29 -5.63 3.67 -8.09
C GLN A 29 -6.57 4.83 -8.42
N THR A 30 -6.30 6.04 -7.93
CA THR A 30 -7.13 7.22 -8.22
C THR A 30 -7.15 7.52 -9.71
N VAL A 31 -5.97 7.61 -10.34
CA VAL A 31 -5.85 7.85 -11.78
C VAL A 31 -6.58 6.78 -12.59
N LEU A 32 -6.39 5.50 -12.26
CA LEU A 32 -7.05 4.41 -12.99
C LEU A 32 -8.56 4.41 -12.81
N ARG A 33 -9.08 4.78 -11.63
CA ARG A 33 -10.53 4.87 -11.39
C ARG A 33 -11.20 6.05 -12.09
N GLU A 34 -10.43 7.04 -12.55
CA GLU A 34 -10.93 8.14 -13.39
C GLU A 34 -11.01 7.75 -14.88
N HIS A 35 -10.38 6.64 -15.28
CA HIS A 35 -10.43 6.18 -16.66
C HIS A 35 -11.80 5.52 -16.98
N PRO A 36 -12.49 5.92 -18.07
CA PRO A 36 -13.86 5.42 -18.37
C PRO A 36 -13.94 3.91 -18.59
N ASP A 37 -12.87 3.29 -19.10
CA ASP A 37 -12.77 1.85 -19.33
C ASP A 37 -12.34 1.01 -18.12
N VAL A 38 -12.14 1.60 -16.95
CA VAL A 38 -11.57 0.91 -15.80
C VAL A 38 -12.53 0.93 -14.62
N TYR A 39 -12.79 -0.25 -14.06
CA TYR A 39 -13.41 -0.37 -12.76
C TYR A 39 -12.43 -0.95 -11.73
N MET A 40 -12.36 -0.28 -10.59
CA MET A 40 -11.69 -0.81 -9.39
C MET A 40 -12.53 -0.49 -8.14
N PRO A 41 -12.65 -1.43 -7.20
CA PRO A 41 -13.13 -1.13 -5.86
C PRO A 41 -12.32 0.02 -5.23
N LYS A 42 -13.00 0.85 -4.43
CA LYS A 42 -12.37 1.96 -3.72
C LYS A 42 -11.42 1.47 -2.63
N ASP A 43 -11.86 0.47 -1.87
CA ASP A 43 -11.09 -0.11 -0.78
C ASP A 43 -10.11 -1.17 -1.27
N GLU A 44 -9.12 -1.50 -0.45
CA GLU A 44 -8.15 -2.55 -0.78
C GLU A 44 -8.77 -3.94 -0.68
N THR A 45 -8.47 -4.78 -1.67
CA THR A 45 -9.00 -6.16 -1.75
C THR A 45 -7.97 -7.12 -1.20
N ARG A 46 -8.25 -7.81 -0.08
CA ARG A 46 -7.34 -8.76 0.58
C ARG A 46 -7.46 -10.21 0.11
N PHE A 47 -8.19 -10.47 -0.97
CA PHE A 47 -8.58 -11.81 -1.42
C PHE A 47 -7.44 -12.86 -1.44
N PHE A 48 -6.21 -12.49 -1.80
CA PHE A 48 -5.09 -13.45 -1.87
C PHE A 48 -4.34 -13.64 -0.53
N GLU A 49 -4.68 -12.88 0.52
CA GLU A 49 -4.12 -13.00 1.88
C GLU A 49 -4.98 -13.95 2.73
N ASP A 50 -4.39 -14.51 3.78
CA ASP A 50 -5.14 -15.27 4.78
C ASP A 50 -5.82 -14.36 5.82
N PRO A 51 -6.98 -14.77 6.35
CA PRO A 51 -7.76 -15.97 6.01
C PRO A 51 -8.66 -15.86 4.76
N GLU A 52 -8.71 -14.70 4.10
CA GLU A 52 -9.65 -14.42 3.00
C GLU A 52 -9.51 -15.33 1.78
N PHE A 53 -8.32 -15.87 1.51
CA PHE A 53 -8.08 -16.74 0.36
C PHE A 53 -8.80 -18.10 0.46
N GLY A 54 -8.96 -18.64 1.67
CA GLY A 54 -9.53 -19.96 1.91
C GLY A 54 -8.86 -21.04 1.04
N GLU A 55 -9.66 -21.80 0.29
CA GLU A 55 -9.17 -22.83 -0.63
C GLU A 55 -8.96 -22.33 -2.08
N GLY A 56 -9.19 -21.04 -2.35
CA GLY A 56 -9.09 -20.45 -3.69
C GLY A 56 -10.39 -20.38 -4.47
N ASP A 57 -11.54 -20.38 -3.78
CA ASP A 57 -12.81 -20.08 -4.44
C ASP A 57 -12.82 -18.62 -4.91
N SER A 58 -12.91 -18.46 -6.23
CA SER A 58 -12.90 -17.16 -6.89
C SER A 58 -14.23 -16.40 -6.81
N ASP A 59 -15.29 -16.99 -6.25
CA ASP A 59 -16.63 -16.39 -6.22
C ASP A 59 -16.67 -15.06 -5.45
N ALA A 60 -15.95 -14.97 -4.33
CA ALA A 60 -15.81 -13.71 -3.58
C ALA A 60 -15.09 -12.64 -4.42
N LEU A 61 -14.10 -13.03 -5.23
CA LEU A 61 -13.39 -12.12 -6.12
C LEU A 61 -14.29 -11.66 -7.29
N ARG A 62 -15.06 -12.58 -7.89
CA ARG A 62 -16.03 -12.25 -8.96
C ARG A 62 -17.15 -11.37 -8.45
N ALA A 63 -17.56 -11.54 -7.19
CA ALA A 63 -18.61 -10.74 -6.58
C ALA A 63 -18.29 -9.23 -6.57
N LEU A 64 -17.01 -8.86 -6.53
CA LEU A 64 -16.56 -7.46 -6.58
C LEU A 64 -16.91 -6.74 -7.90
N PHE A 65 -17.17 -7.50 -8.96
CA PHE A 65 -17.33 -7.02 -10.34
C PHE A 65 -18.72 -7.30 -10.92
N ARG A 66 -19.69 -7.70 -10.09
CA ARG A 66 -21.06 -7.94 -10.53
C ARG A 66 -21.68 -6.64 -11.06
N GLY A 67 -22.14 -6.67 -12.30
CA GLY A 67 -22.75 -5.51 -12.95
C GLY A 67 -21.75 -4.48 -13.51
N CYS A 68 -20.44 -4.75 -13.45
CA CYS A 68 -19.44 -3.91 -14.11
C CYS A 68 -19.45 -4.17 -15.62
N HIS A 69 -19.31 -3.10 -16.39
CA HIS A 69 -19.30 -3.10 -17.86
C HIS A 69 -17.97 -2.63 -18.44
N GLU A 70 -17.09 -2.11 -17.59
CA GLU A 70 -15.79 -1.54 -17.90
C GLU A 70 -14.87 -2.59 -18.53
N ARG A 71 -14.06 -2.17 -19.50
CA ARG A 71 -13.20 -3.06 -20.29
C ARG A 71 -12.10 -3.71 -19.46
N ARG A 72 -11.56 -2.99 -18.46
CA ARG A 72 -10.50 -3.48 -17.57
C ARG A 72 -10.98 -3.45 -16.12
N LEU A 73 -10.77 -4.56 -15.41
CA LEU A 73 -11.10 -4.70 -14.00
C LEU A 73 -9.81 -4.81 -13.18
N GLY A 74 -9.70 -4.04 -12.11
CA GLY A 74 -8.52 -4.05 -11.27
C GLY A 74 -8.84 -4.18 -9.79
N ILE A 75 -7.89 -4.73 -9.04
CA ILE A 75 -7.87 -4.61 -7.57
C ILE A 75 -6.55 -3.99 -7.12
N LYS A 76 -6.56 -3.39 -5.92
CA LYS A 76 -5.35 -2.89 -5.27
C LYS A 76 -5.18 -3.56 -3.91
N ARG A 77 -3.97 -4.02 -3.65
CA ARG A 77 -3.50 -4.38 -2.31
C ARG A 77 -1.99 -4.28 -2.26
N PRO A 78 -1.42 -3.19 -1.71
CA PRO A 78 0.01 -2.94 -1.78
C PRO A 78 0.88 -3.88 -0.94
N ASP A 79 0.26 -4.62 -0.02
CA ASP A 79 0.94 -5.60 0.83
C ASP A 79 1.20 -6.92 0.07
N TYR A 80 0.50 -7.18 -1.04
CA TYR A 80 0.67 -8.39 -1.84
C TYR A 80 2.12 -8.62 -2.24
N LEU A 81 2.84 -7.57 -2.65
CA LEU A 81 4.24 -7.64 -3.06
C LEU A 81 5.12 -8.33 -2.01
N GLY A 82 4.93 -8.02 -0.72
CA GLY A 82 5.76 -8.54 0.36
C GLY A 82 5.34 -9.92 0.89
N ARG A 83 4.15 -10.41 0.52
CA ARG A 83 3.59 -11.66 1.06
C ARG A 83 4.06 -12.87 0.23
N PRO A 84 4.85 -13.80 0.80
CA PRO A 84 5.48 -14.89 0.03
C PRO A 84 4.49 -15.88 -0.61
N GLU A 85 3.32 -16.06 -0.01
CA GLU A 85 2.28 -16.97 -0.47
C GLU A 85 1.45 -16.41 -1.63
N VAL A 86 1.34 -15.08 -1.73
CA VAL A 86 0.43 -14.39 -2.67
C VAL A 86 0.77 -14.62 -4.15
N PRO A 87 2.03 -14.62 -4.62
CA PRO A 87 2.37 -14.84 -6.02
C PRO A 87 1.78 -16.12 -6.61
N ALA A 88 1.94 -17.25 -5.91
CA ALA A 88 1.41 -18.55 -6.34
C ALA A 88 -0.11 -18.56 -6.38
N ARG A 89 -0.75 -17.88 -5.42
CA ARG A 89 -2.21 -17.75 -5.34
C ARG A 89 -2.78 -16.92 -6.49
N ILE A 90 -2.14 -15.80 -6.84
CA ILE A 90 -2.50 -15.00 -8.02
C ILE A 90 -2.33 -15.85 -9.29
N ARG A 91 -1.20 -16.54 -9.44
CA ARG A 91 -0.90 -17.36 -10.63
C ARG A 91 -1.92 -18.49 -10.82
N ARG A 92 -2.47 -19.02 -9.72
CA ARG A 92 -3.51 -20.06 -9.73
C ARG A 92 -4.87 -19.55 -10.21
N ILE A 93 -5.27 -18.34 -9.80
CA ILE A 93 -6.64 -17.84 -10.02
C ILE A 93 -6.74 -16.93 -11.26
N ILE A 94 -5.72 -16.10 -11.49
CA ILE A 94 -5.68 -15.09 -12.56
C ILE A 94 -4.29 -15.07 -13.21
N PRO A 95 -3.92 -16.16 -13.92
CA PRO A 95 -2.57 -16.34 -14.46
C PRO A 95 -2.14 -15.27 -15.46
N ASP A 96 -3.08 -14.70 -16.20
CA ASP A 96 -2.85 -13.71 -17.26
C ASP A 96 -2.94 -12.27 -16.75
N ALA A 97 -3.13 -12.07 -15.44
CA ALA A 97 -3.26 -10.73 -14.87
C ALA A 97 -1.97 -9.91 -15.01
N GLN A 98 -2.14 -8.62 -15.26
CA GLN A 98 -1.03 -7.67 -15.29
C GLN A 98 -0.76 -7.13 -13.88
N LEU A 99 0.51 -7.04 -13.51
CA LEU A 99 0.95 -6.67 -12.17
C LEU A 99 1.61 -5.29 -12.21
N VAL A 100 1.05 -4.35 -11.47
CA VAL A 100 1.58 -3.00 -11.32
C VAL A 100 2.24 -2.87 -9.96
N VAL A 101 3.49 -2.46 -9.96
CA VAL A 101 4.32 -2.20 -8.79
C VAL A 101 4.78 -0.76 -8.81
N VAL A 102 4.69 -0.08 -7.68
CA VAL A 102 5.27 1.25 -7.46
C VAL A 102 6.27 1.17 -6.31
N LEU A 103 7.53 1.46 -6.56
CA LEU A 103 8.59 1.41 -5.56
C LEU A 103 8.95 2.82 -5.09
N ARG A 104 9.58 2.90 -3.92
CA ARG A 104 10.10 4.11 -3.29
C ARG A 104 11.38 3.73 -2.56
N ASN A 105 12.31 4.66 -2.36
CA ASN A 105 13.42 4.46 -1.42
C ASN A 105 12.96 3.69 -0.16
N PRO A 106 13.57 2.54 0.18
CA PRO A 106 13.06 1.61 1.18
C PRO A 106 13.07 2.19 2.60
N ILE A 107 14.05 3.04 2.93
CA ILE A 107 14.12 3.76 4.22
C ILE A 107 12.94 4.74 4.33
N ASP A 108 12.71 5.46 3.26
CA ASP A 108 11.68 6.47 3.15
C ASP A 108 10.26 5.87 3.23
N ARG A 109 10.10 4.69 2.60
CA ARG A 109 8.93 3.83 2.69
C ARG A 109 8.74 3.29 4.11
N LEU A 110 9.82 2.84 4.76
CA LEU A 110 9.82 2.37 6.15
C LEU A 110 9.33 3.44 7.12
N LEU A 111 9.86 4.66 7.01
CA LEU A 111 9.41 5.80 7.82
C LEU A 111 7.91 6.04 7.62
N SER A 112 7.46 6.11 6.38
CA SER A 112 6.04 6.32 6.08
C SER A 112 5.15 5.19 6.61
N ALA A 113 5.64 3.94 6.59
CA ALA A 113 4.94 2.78 7.12
C ALA A 113 4.88 2.82 8.64
N TYR A 114 6.00 3.09 9.32
CA TYR A 114 6.05 3.21 10.78
C TYR A 114 4.98 4.19 11.30
N TYR A 115 4.97 5.41 10.79
CA TYR A 115 4.01 6.44 11.21
C TYR A 115 2.57 6.07 10.88
N PHE A 116 2.34 5.37 9.76
CA PHE A 116 1.02 4.85 9.42
C PHE A 116 0.56 3.79 10.43
N TYR A 117 1.43 2.84 10.81
CA TYR A 117 1.12 1.80 11.79
C TYR A 117 0.94 2.36 13.20
N VAL A 118 1.73 3.36 13.59
CA VAL A 118 1.53 4.13 14.84
C VAL A 118 0.16 4.80 14.81
N LYS A 119 -0.19 5.51 13.73
CA LYS A 119 -1.50 6.17 13.59
C LYS A 119 -2.68 5.19 13.66
N LEU A 120 -2.51 3.96 13.16
CA LEU A 120 -3.51 2.90 13.27
C LEU A 120 -3.58 2.29 14.68
N GLY A 121 -2.56 2.50 15.51
CA GLY A 121 -2.45 1.92 16.85
C GLY A 121 -1.84 0.53 16.86
N PHE A 122 -1.21 0.10 15.76
CA PHE A 122 -0.47 -1.16 15.69
C PHE A 122 0.93 -1.07 16.28
N LEU A 123 1.48 0.14 16.37
CA LEU A 123 2.76 0.41 17.02
C LEU A 123 2.59 1.49 18.10
N PRO A 124 3.38 1.42 19.18
CA PRO A 124 3.39 2.45 20.19
C PRO A 124 3.90 3.78 19.63
N VAL A 125 3.38 4.89 20.17
CA VAL A 125 3.87 6.23 19.81
C VAL A 125 5.21 6.45 20.51
N ALA A 126 6.30 6.49 19.74
CA ALA A 126 7.63 6.81 20.24
C ALA A 126 8.45 7.60 19.23
N ASP A 127 9.57 8.15 19.72
CA ASP A 127 10.62 8.70 18.87
C ASP A 127 11.08 7.68 17.82
N ILE A 128 11.27 8.14 16.59
CA ILE A 128 11.58 7.27 15.46
C ILE A 128 12.96 6.61 15.60
N ASN A 129 13.95 7.31 16.14
CA ASN A 129 15.31 6.77 16.27
C ASN A 129 15.34 5.66 17.31
N VAL A 130 14.62 5.84 18.42
CA VAL A 130 14.45 4.78 19.44
C VAL A 130 13.71 3.58 18.86
N ALA A 131 12.61 3.81 18.13
CA ALA A 131 11.81 2.74 17.57
C ALA A 131 12.57 1.92 16.50
N LEU A 132 13.29 2.61 15.60
CA LEU A 132 14.07 1.95 14.55
C LEU A 132 15.31 1.25 15.10
N ALA A 133 15.97 1.80 16.13
CA ALA A 133 17.06 1.10 16.81
C ALA A 133 16.60 -0.27 17.31
N ARG A 134 15.50 -0.29 18.09
CA ARG A 134 14.91 -1.54 18.61
C ARG A 134 14.49 -2.50 17.51
N LEU A 135 13.92 -1.98 16.43
CA LEU A 135 13.52 -2.78 15.28
C LEU A 135 14.73 -3.44 14.58
N LEU A 136 15.82 -2.70 14.42
CA LEU A 136 17.08 -3.19 13.86
C LEU A 136 17.80 -4.16 14.81
N ASP A 137 17.65 -3.98 16.12
CA ASP A 137 18.18 -4.87 17.15
C ASP A 137 17.36 -6.18 17.26
N GLY A 138 16.28 -6.31 16.47
CA GLY A 138 15.44 -7.51 16.42
C GLY A 138 14.45 -7.64 17.57
N GLU A 139 14.23 -6.57 18.33
CA GLU A 139 13.21 -6.56 19.39
C GLU A 139 11.81 -6.68 18.79
N ALA A 140 10.90 -7.39 19.48
CA ALA A 140 9.48 -7.49 19.12
C ALA A 140 8.72 -6.17 19.42
N TYR A 141 9.24 -5.06 18.93
CA TYR A 141 8.74 -3.71 19.20
C TYR A 141 7.36 -3.49 18.58
N GLY A 142 6.31 -3.58 19.42
CA GLY A 142 4.93 -3.47 18.95
C GLY A 142 4.38 -4.75 18.31
N GLY A 143 5.00 -5.90 18.56
CA GLY A 143 4.47 -7.23 18.21
C GLY A 143 5.15 -7.91 17.02
N PRO A 144 4.66 -9.10 16.60
CA PRO A 144 5.33 -9.96 15.62
C PRO A 144 5.47 -9.34 14.23
N LYS A 145 4.61 -8.37 13.88
CA LYS A 145 4.64 -7.67 12.58
C LYS A 145 5.71 -6.57 12.49
N ALA A 146 6.44 -6.30 13.57
CA ALA A 146 7.47 -5.25 13.59
C ALA A 146 8.53 -5.53 12.51
N ARG A 147 9.04 -6.76 12.44
CA ARG A 147 10.06 -7.16 11.47
C ARG A 147 9.57 -7.08 10.03
N GLU A 148 8.28 -7.37 9.79
CA GLU A 148 7.67 -7.22 8.45
C GLU A 148 7.89 -5.80 7.93
N LEU A 149 7.85 -4.77 8.79
CA LEU A 149 8.09 -3.40 8.34
C LEU A 149 9.45 -3.23 7.67
N LEU A 150 10.52 -3.84 8.15
CA LEU A 150 11.82 -3.79 7.48
C LEU A 150 11.76 -4.59 6.18
N GLU A 151 11.25 -5.81 6.26
CA GLU A 151 11.28 -6.78 5.17
C GLU A 151 10.50 -6.32 3.94
N TYR A 152 9.42 -5.53 4.09
CA TYR A 152 8.68 -4.93 2.96
C TYR A 152 9.54 -4.01 2.07
N GLY A 153 10.72 -3.59 2.53
CA GLY A 153 11.70 -2.84 1.73
C GLY A 153 12.64 -3.72 0.89
N ASN A 154 12.61 -5.05 1.07
CA ASN A 154 13.47 -6.01 0.37
C ASN A 154 12.89 -6.32 -1.02
N TYR A 155 12.86 -5.30 -1.88
CA TYR A 155 12.13 -5.35 -3.14
C TYR A 155 12.67 -6.40 -4.10
N ALA A 156 13.98 -6.60 -4.19
CA ALA A 156 14.56 -7.61 -5.05
C ALA A 156 14.04 -9.00 -4.67
N THR A 157 14.12 -9.32 -3.38
CA THR A 157 13.59 -10.57 -2.82
C THR A 157 12.11 -10.79 -3.16
N HIS A 158 11.31 -9.74 -3.11
CA HIS A 158 9.88 -9.82 -3.43
C HIS A 158 9.61 -9.96 -4.94
N LEU A 159 10.27 -9.15 -5.76
CA LEU A 159 10.10 -9.14 -7.22
C LEU A 159 10.53 -10.47 -7.85
N GLU A 160 11.58 -11.10 -7.34
CA GLU A 160 12.04 -12.42 -7.80
C GLU A 160 10.98 -13.51 -7.63
N ARG A 161 10.25 -13.51 -6.50
CA ARG A 161 9.15 -14.48 -6.28
C ARG A 161 8.05 -14.34 -7.33
N TYR A 162 7.74 -13.11 -7.73
CA TYR A 162 6.78 -12.88 -8.80
C TYR A 162 7.37 -13.22 -10.17
N ARG A 163 8.61 -12.84 -10.48
CA ARG A 163 9.26 -13.16 -11.77
C ARG A 163 9.47 -14.65 -12.00
N ALA A 164 9.56 -15.45 -10.93
CA ALA A 164 9.60 -16.90 -11.05
C ALA A 164 8.28 -17.51 -11.57
N LEU A 165 7.16 -16.79 -11.47
CA LEU A 165 5.82 -17.29 -11.81
C LEU A 165 5.15 -16.52 -12.96
N PHE A 166 5.57 -15.27 -13.17
CA PHE A 166 5.01 -14.36 -14.16
C PHE A 166 6.11 -13.90 -15.13
N PRO A 167 5.84 -13.91 -16.45
CA PRO A 167 6.75 -13.37 -17.44
C PRO A 167 6.93 -11.86 -17.27
N ALA A 168 8.08 -11.35 -17.69
CA ALA A 168 8.45 -9.95 -17.51
C ALA A 168 7.42 -8.96 -18.09
N HIS A 169 6.77 -9.28 -19.22
CA HIS A 169 5.77 -8.42 -19.85
C HIS A 169 4.44 -8.32 -19.08
N GLN A 170 4.22 -9.17 -18.08
CA GLN A 170 3.06 -9.08 -17.17
C GLN A 170 3.35 -8.19 -15.96
N MET A 171 4.52 -7.56 -15.85
CA MET A 171 4.86 -6.72 -14.72
C MET A 171 5.38 -5.35 -15.15
N LEU A 172 4.77 -4.30 -14.62
CA LEU A 172 5.26 -2.93 -14.72
C LEU A 172 5.75 -2.46 -13.36
N VAL A 173 6.98 -1.97 -13.31
CA VAL A 173 7.55 -1.28 -12.15
C VAL A 173 7.65 0.21 -12.45
N LEU A 174 7.06 1.01 -11.57
CA LEU A 174 7.15 2.47 -11.54
C LEU A 174 7.90 2.90 -10.28
N LEU A 175 8.56 4.06 -10.32
CA LEU A 175 9.15 4.67 -9.12
C LEU A 175 8.30 5.85 -8.66
N GLN A 176 8.13 6.01 -7.34
CA GLN A 176 7.39 7.14 -6.78
C GLN A 176 8.04 8.48 -7.16
N GLU A 177 9.36 8.55 -7.23
CA GLU A 177 10.08 9.75 -7.64
C GLU A 177 9.83 10.11 -9.12
N GLU A 178 9.63 9.11 -10.00
CA GLU A 178 9.20 9.34 -11.38
C GLU A 178 7.77 9.89 -11.41
N ILE A 179 6.86 9.33 -10.61
CA ILE A 179 5.48 9.85 -10.49
C ILE A 179 5.48 11.30 -9.98
N GLN A 180 6.42 11.66 -9.09
CA GLN A 180 6.55 13.03 -8.58
C GLN A 180 7.12 13.98 -9.62
N ALA A 181 8.18 13.58 -10.32
CA ALA A 181 8.89 14.44 -11.25
C ALA A 181 8.14 14.59 -12.60
N THR A 182 7.62 13.48 -13.13
CA THR A 182 7.00 13.41 -14.46
C THR A 182 5.71 12.57 -14.43
N PRO A 183 4.66 13.01 -13.71
CA PRO A 183 3.43 12.22 -13.50
C PRO A 183 2.75 11.80 -14.81
N ASN A 184 2.71 12.67 -15.81
CA ASN A 184 2.11 12.34 -17.12
C ASN A 184 2.86 11.20 -17.84
N ASP A 185 4.19 11.14 -17.75
CA ASP A 185 4.96 10.07 -18.42
C ASP A 185 4.79 8.73 -17.70
N ALA A 186 4.77 8.76 -16.36
CA ALA A 186 4.46 7.58 -15.55
C ALA A 186 3.05 7.04 -15.83
N VAL A 187 2.05 7.92 -15.92
CA VAL A 187 0.67 7.54 -16.25
C VAL A 187 0.54 7.04 -17.69
N ARG A 188 1.27 7.62 -18.66
CA ARG A 188 1.31 7.12 -20.04
C ARG A 188 1.87 5.71 -20.13
N ARG A 189 2.98 5.43 -19.42
CA ARG A 189 3.55 4.07 -19.31
C ARG A 189 2.56 3.08 -18.68
N LEU A 190 1.88 3.50 -17.61
CA LEU A 190 0.83 2.72 -16.96
C LEU A 190 -0.34 2.40 -17.90
N CYS A 191 -0.87 3.40 -18.61
CA CYS A 191 -1.97 3.21 -19.55
C CYS A 191 -1.56 2.28 -20.70
N SER A 192 -0.39 2.53 -21.30
CA SER A 192 0.14 1.68 -22.37
C SER A 192 0.29 0.23 -21.92
N PHE A 193 0.88 0.00 -20.73
CA PHE A 193 0.99 -1.33 -20.15
C PHE A 193 -0.38 -1.99 -19.99
N LEU A 194 -1.37 -1.30 -19.41
CA LEU A 194 -2.72 -1.83 -19.20
C LEU A 194 -3.62 -1.84 -20.45
N ARG A 195 -3.09 -1.43 -21.61
CA ARG A 195 -3.79 -1.31 -22.90
C ARG A 195 -4.97 -0.33 -22.85
N LEU A 196 -4.74 0.80 -22.20
CA LEU A 196 -5.67 1.91 -22.01
C LEU A 196 -5.22 3.14 -22.81
N GLU A 197 -6.18 3.97 -23.19
CA GLU A 197 -5.94 5.20 -23.94
C GLU A 197 -5.70 6.37 -22.98
N HIS A 198 -4.44 6.83 -22.89
CA HIS A 198 -4.07 7.94 -22.00
C HIS A 198 -4.89 9.23 -22.25
N SER A 199 -5.30 9.48 -23.49
CA SER A 199 -6.11 10.66 -23.87
C SER A 199 -7.49 10.70 -23.23
N SER A 200 -7.96 9.57 -22.67
CA SER A 200 -9.25 9.49 -21.99
C SER A 200 -9.20 9.99 -20.53
N LEU A 201 -8.02 10.31 -20.01
CA LEU A 201 -7.84 10.83 -18.66
C LEU A 201 -7.94 12.36 -18.63
N GLY A 202 -8.55 12.87 -17.56
CA GLY A 202 -8.56 14.30 -17.24
C GLY A 202 -7.26 14.78 -16.56
N PRO A 203 -7.28 15.98 -15.96
CA PRO A 203 -6.17 16.48 -15.16
C PRO A 203 -5.80 15.51 -14.05
N LEU A 204 -4.51 15.20 -13.92
CA LEU A 204 -4.03 14.26 -12.92
C LEU A 204 -4.21 14.81 -11.50
N PRO A 205 -4.58 13.97 -10.53
CA PRO A 205 -4.68 14.38 -9.14
C PRO A 205 -3.29 14.75 -8.59
N GLU A 206 -3.24 15.59 -7.56
CA GLU A 206 -1.99 15.86 -6.86
C GLU A 206 -1.53 14.62 -6.09
N LEU A 207 -0.22 14.36 -6.12
CA LEU A 207 0.35 13.30 -5.29
C LEU A 207 0.37 13.72 -3.81
N ALA A 208 -0.63 13.29 -3.06
CA ALA A 208 -0.73 13.63 -1.64
C ALA A 208 0.29 12.85 -0.77
N ASN A 209 1.24 13.57 -0.17
CA ASN A 209 2.13 13.06 0.88
C ASN A 209 1.55 13.31 2.29
N ALA A 210 0.34 12.82 2.57
CA ALA A 210 -0.43 13.14 3.78
C ALA A 210 -0.04 12.32 5.03
N GLY A 211 1.25 12.24 5.35
CA GLY A 211 1.74 11.62 6.59
C GLY A 211 1.42 12.47 7.84
N VAL A 212 1.23 11.84 9.00
CA VAL A 212 1.18 12.53 10.29
C VAL A 212 2.40 12.11 11.09
N TYR A 213 3.32 13.05 11.32
CA TYR A 213 4.63 12.80 11.96
C TYR A 213 4.71 13.35 13.38
N SER A 214 3.85 14.33 13.72
CA SER A 214 3.78 14.90 15.07
C SER A 214 3.34 13.84 16.09
N LEU A 215 4.20 13.53 17.07
CA LEU A 215 3.91 12.56 18.12
C LEU A 215 2.68 12.94 18.96
N SER A 216 2.49 14.22 19.25
CA SER A 216 1.32 14.72 19.98
C SER A 216 0.03 14.48 19.20
N ARG A 217 0.03 14.75 17.89
CA ARG A 217 -1.12 14.46 17.02
C ARG A 217 -1.36 12.95 16.92
N LEU A 218 -0.30 12.15 16.83
CA LEU A 218 -0.42 10.68 16.81
C LEU A 218 -1.03 10.13 18.09
N ARG A 219 -0.63 10.61 19.27
CA ARG A 219 -1.24 10.21 20.56
C ARG A 219 -2.75 10.47 20.58
N LEU A 220 -3.16 11.61 20.05
CA LEU A 220 -4.57 11.96 19.97
C LEU A 220 -5.32 11.06 18.95
N LEU A 221 -4.73 10.83 17.78
CA LEU A 221 -5.33 10.00 16.73
C LEU A 221 -5.40 8.51 17.12
N THR A 222 -4.45 8.01 17.90
CA THR A 222 -4.51 6.65 18.46
C THR A 222 -5.58 6.54 19.55
N LEU A 223 -5.75 7.57 20.39
CA LEU A 223 -6.85 7.65 21.35
C LEU A 223 -8.22 7.58 20.64
N ARG A 224 -8.40 8.33 19.54
CA ARG A 224 -9.60 8.26 18.69
C ARG A 224 -9.90 6.83 18.25
N ASN A 225 -8.89 6.07 17.85
CA ASN A 225 -9.08 4.71 17.35
C ASN A 225 -9.64 3.78 18.43
N ARG A 226 -9.43 4.03 19.73
CA ARG A 226 -10.04 3.24 20.81
C ARG A 226 -11.57 3.30 20.79
N PHE A 227 -12.15 4.39 20.28
CA PHE A 227 -13.61 4.52 20.14
C PHE A 227 -14.14 3.87 18.86
N LEU A 228 -13.38 3.95 17.77
CA LEU A 228 -13.82 3.51 16.44
C LEU A 228 -13.50 2.06 16.14
N TYR A 229 -12.44 1.49 16.73
CA TYR A 229 -11.92 0.19 16.35
C TYR A 229 -11.69 -0.70 17.58
N ALA A 230 -11.87 -2.00 17.38
CA ALA A 230 -11.34 -3.05 18.23
C ALA A 230 -10.14 -3.70 17.52
N TYR A 231 -9.11 -4.02 18.29
CA TYR A 231 -7.96 -4.76 17.77
C TYR A 231 -8.21 -6.25 17.97
N ASP A 232 -8.15 -7.01 16.89
CA ASP A 232 -8.15 -8.46 16.94
C ASP A 232 -6.71 -8.97 16.86
N ALA A 233 -6.20 -9.48 17.99
CA ALA A 233 -4.82 -9.92 18.10
C ALA A 233 -4.51 -11.17 17.24
N GLY A 234 -5.51 -12.02 16.98
CA GLY A 234 -5.35 -13.23 16.18
C GLY A 234 -5.16 -12.97 14.69
N SER A 235 -5.93 -12.05 14.11
CA SER A 235 -5.82 -11.66 12.69
C SER A 235 -4.91 -10.44 12.47
N GLY A 236 -4.57 -9.71 13.54
CA GLY A 236 -3.87 -8.44 13.46
C GLY A 236 -4.63 -7.39 12.65
N LYS A 237 -5.97 -7.42 12.73
CA LYS A 237 -6.89 -6.52 12.00
C LYS A 237 -7.53 -5.51 12.95
N LEU A 238 -7.84 -4.32 12.41
CA LEU A 238 -8.76 -3.38 13.06
C LEU A 238 -10.18 -3.69 12.60
N ILE A 239 -11.05 -3.97 13.56
CA ILE A 239 -12.48 -4.21 13.33
C ILE A 239 -13.23 -2.94 13.71
N GLU A 240 -13.98 -2.35 12.77
CA GLU A 240 -14.81 -1.17 13.06
C GLU A 240 -15.88 -1.55 14.09
N LYS A 241 -15.92 -0.79 15.18
CA LYS A 241 -16.96 -0.92 16.21
C LYS A 241 -18.27 -0.42 15.64
N ARG A 242 -19.37 -1.07 16.03
CA ARG A 242 -20.71 -0.59 15.71
C ARG A 242 -20.87 0.88 16.13
N ARG A 243 -21.46 1.69 15.24
CA ARG A 243 -21.61 3.13 15.41
C ARG A 243 -22.69 3.43 16.44
N TYR A 244 -22.26 3.86 17.61
CA TYR A 244 -23.13 4.43 18.65
C TYR A 244 -22.69 5.87 18.94
N PRO A 245 -23.61 6.77 19.33
CA PRO A 245 -23.28 8.17 19.62
C PRO A 245 -22.13 8.32 20.62
N HIS A 246 -22.12 7.54 21.70
CA HIS A 246 -21.07 7.56 22.72
C HIS A 246 -19.68 7.09 22.23
N ARG A 247 -19.58 6.49 21.03
CA ARG A 247 -18.32 6.10 20.39
C ARG A 247 -17.94 7.05 19.27
N TRP A 248 -18.90 7.39 18.42
CA TRP A 248 -18.64 8.25 17.27
C TRP A 248 -18.46 9.72 17.65
N LEU A 249 -19.22 10.27 18.62
CA LEU A 249 -19.10 11.68 19.03
C LEU A 249 -17.71 12.01 19.58
N PRO A 250 -17.11 11.24 20.53
CA PRO A 250 -15.74 11.49 20.96
C PRO A 250 -14.73 11.40 19.82
N ALA A 251 -14.91 10.41 18.93
CA ALA A 251 -14.01 10.24 17.78
C ALA A 251 -14.12 11.40 16.77
N ALA A 252 -15.33 11.91 16.55
CA ALA A 252 -15.59 13.07 15.70
C ALA A 252 -15.00 14.35 16.32
N ALA A 253 -15.17 14.56 17.62
CA ALA A 253 -14.59 15.68 18.35
C ALA A 253 -13.05 15.68 18.26
N ILE A 254 -12.41 14.52 18.49
CA ILE A 254 -10.96 14.38 18.31
C ILE A 254 -10.54 14.69 16.86
N THR A 255 -11.28 14.18 15.87
CA THR A 255 -10.98 14.42 14.46
C THR A 255 -11.11 15.90 14.08
N ALA A 256 -12.11 16.59 14.63
CA ALA A 256 -12.30 18.02 14.44
C ALA A 256 -11.18 18.83 15.10
N LEU A 257 -10.80 18.49 16.33
CA LEU A 257 -9.68 19.14 17.04
C LEU A 257 -8.37 19.01 16.26
N ASP A 258 -8.05 17.81 15.75
CA ASP A 258 -6.86 17.62 14.90
C ASP A 258 -6.94 18.48 13.63
N ARG A 259 -8.09 18.44 12.94
CA ARG A 259 -8.26 19.11 11.64
C ARG A 259 -8.19 20.62 11.72
N TYR A 260 -8.87 21.22 12.70
CA TYR A 260 -9.08 22.67 12.75
C TYR A 260 -8.13 23.40 13.69
N VAL A 261 -7.48 22.70 14.64
CA VAL A 261 -6.60 23.33 15.64
C VAL A 261 -5.20 22.76 15.53
N LEU A 262 -5.02 21.47 15.82
CA LEU A 262 -3.67 20.92 16.00
C LEU A 262 -2.87 20.84 14.72
N ARG A 263 -3.52 20.64 13.56
CA ARG A 263 -2.83 20.64 12.27
C ARG A 263 -2.17 21.99 11.94
N GLY A 264 -2.80 23.10 12.35
CA GLY A 264 -2.26 24.45 12.14
C GLY A 264 -1.28 24.88 13.22
N LEU A 265 -1.48 24.40 14.46
CA LEU A 265 -0.68 24.79 15.62
C LEU A 265 0.58 23.93 15.79
N LEU A 266 0.51 22.64 15.47
CA LEU A 266 1.63 21.70 15.60
C LEU A 266 2.25 21.42 14.24
N GLY A 267 3.57 21.63 14.14
CA GLY A 267 4.36 21.24 12.99
C GLY A 267 4.19 19.76 12.63
N ASN A 268 4.39 19.45 11.35
CA ASN A 268 4.26 18.09 10.83
C ASN A 268 5.45 17.74 9.93
N ASP A 269 6.62 18.23 10.30
CA ASP A 269 7.85 17.97 9.58
C ASP A 269 8.20 16.49 9.65
N LYS A 270 8.73 15.98 8.56
CA LYS A 270 9.20 14.60 8.52
C LYS A 270 10.40 14.51 9.47
N PRO A 271 10.43 13.51 10.37
CA PRO A 271 11.50 13.43 11.35
C PRO A 271 12.83 13.10 10.66
N GLU A 272 13.91 13.59 11.25
CA GLU A 272 15.27 13.27 10.83
C GLU A 272 15.78 12.02 11.54
N LEU A 273 16.49 11.19 10.79
CA LEU A 273 17.17 10.03 11.32
C LEU A 273 18.55 10.41 11.83
N ARG A 274 18.89 9.94 13.03
CA ARG A 274 20.23 10.00 13.59
C ARG A 274 21.19 9.24 12.67
N GLY A 275 22.39 9.78 12.48
CA GLY A 275 23.34 9.28 11.47
C GLY A 275 23.70 7.80 11.61
N ASP A 276 23.82 7.29 12.84
CA ASP A 276 24.06 5.87 13.12
C ASP A 276 22.87 4.97 12.72
N ILE A 277 21.63 5.39 13.00
CA ILE A 277 20.42 4.65 12.60
C ILE A 277 20.28 4.62 11.08
N ARG A 278 20.52 5.76 10.44
CA ARG A 278 20.55 5.88 8.98
C ARG A 278 21.59 4.94 8.37
N ALA A 279 22.84 4.98 8.84
CA ALA A 279 23.91 4.13 8.33
C ALA A 279 23.59 2.64 8.49
N ARG A 280 22.98 2.23 9.61
CA ARG A 280 22.52 0.85 9.80
C ARG A 280 21.44 0.45 8.79
N LEU A 281 20.50 1.34 8.47
CA LEU A 281 19.45 1.09 7.47
C LEU A 281 19.99 1.06 6.05
N GLU A 282 20.92 1.96 5.72
CA GLU A 282 21.61 1.99 4.43
C GLU A 282 22.37 0.69 4.22
N SER A 283 23.14 0.24 5.22
CA SER A 283 23.82 -1.05 5.19
C SER A 283 22.84 -2.24 5.08
N TYR A 284 21.70 -2.19 5.79
CA TYR A 284 20.68 -3.23 5.71
C TYR A 284 20.07 -3.37 4.30
N TYR A 285 19.79 -2.25 3.62
CA TYR A 285 19.15 -2.25 2.30
C TYR A 285 20.13 -2.22 1.13
N GLU A 286 21.42 -2.02 1.35
CA GLU A 286 22.43 -1.83 0.30
C GLU A 286 22.34 -2.91 -0.80
N GLN A 287 22.42 -4.18 -0.39
CA GLN A 287 22.36 -5.32 -1.30
C GLN A 287 21.00 -5.41 -2.01
N GLU A 288 19.89 -5.15 -1.31
CA GLU A 288 18.55 -5.20 -1.91
C GLU A 288 18.35 -4.07 -2.93
N ILE A 289 18.89 -2.87 -2.69
CA ILE A 289 18.83 -1.76 -3.64
C ILE A 289 19.60 -2.11 -4.91
N GLN A 290 20.82 -2.65 -4.76
CA GLN A 290 21.65 -3.06 -5.91
C GLN A 290 20.96 -4.13 -6.75
N ARG A 291 20.46 -5.20 -6.11
CA ARG A 291 19.72 -6.26 -6.80
C ARG A 291 18.43 -5.75 -7.44
N THR A 292 17.74 -4.80 -6.79
CA THR A 292 16.52 -4.19 -7.36
C THR A 292 16.86 -3.39 -8.61
N SER A 293 17.94 -2.61 -8.58
CA SER A 293 18.46 -1.83 -9.71
C SER A 293 18.73 -2.72 -10.92
N GLU A 294 19.44 -3.84 -10.70
CA GLU A 294 19.72 -4.85 -11.74
C GLU A 294 18.44 -5.50 -12.28
N LEU A 295 17.51 -5.89 -11.39
CA LEU A 295 16.27 -6.53 -11.79
C LEU A 295 15.42 -5.61 -12.68
N ILE A 296 15.27 -4.34 -12.32
CA ILE A 296 14.38 -3.42 -13.05
C ILE A 296 15.10 -2.66 -14.16
N GLY A 297 16.43 -2.73 -14.25
CA GLY A 297 17.24 -2.04 -15.25
C GLY A 297 17.26 -0.52 -15.08
N VAL A 298 17.14 -0.03 -13.83
CA VAL A 298 17.15 1.41 -13.50
C VAL A 298 18.13 1.65 -12.38
N ASP A 299 19.01 2.64 -12.54
CA ASP A 299 19.98 3.02 -11.50
C ASP A 299 19.29 3.62 -10.26
N LEU A 300 19.33 2.86 -9.17
CA LEU A 300 18.79 3.25 -7.86
C LEU A 300 19.88 3.72 -6.88
N GLY A 301 21.11 4.01 -7.34
CA GLY A 301 22.21 4.47 -6.48
C GLY A 301 21.87 5.72 -5.65
N LYS A 302 20.95 6.56 -6.16
CA LYS A 302 20.39 7.72 -5.44
C LYS A 302 19.71 7.34 -4.12
N TRP A 303 19.23 6.11 -3.98
CA TRP A 303 18.58 5.64 -2.76
C TRP A 303 19.57 5.33 -1.63
N GLN A 304 20.83 5.08 -1.95
CA GLN A 304 21.89 4.79 -0.97
C GLN A 304 22.48 6.06 -0.34
N VAL A 305 22.30 7.23 -0.96
CA VAL A 305 22.98 8.49 -0.58
C VAL A 305 21.98 9.58 -0.23
N SER A 306 20.81 9.23 0.32
CA SER A 306 19.79 10.25 0.61
C SER A 306 20.27 11.21 1.71
N ARG A 307 20.76 12.37 1.29
CA ARG A 307 21.02 13.57 2.08
C ARG A 307 19.81 13.98 2.90
#